data_AF-A0A2E7NEP3-F1
#
_entry.id   AF-A0A2E7NEP3-F1
#
_cell.length_a   1.000
_cell.length_b   1.000
_cell.length_c   1.000
_cell.angle_alpha   90.00
_cell.angle_beta   90.00
_cell.angle_gamma   90.00
#
_symmetry.space_group_name_H-M   'P 1'
#
loop_
_entity.id
_entity.type
_entity.pdbx_description
1 polymer ?
#
loop_
_entity_poly.entity_id
_entity_poly.type
_entity_poly.pdbx_seq_one_letter_code
_entity_poly.pdbx_strand_id
1 'polypeptide(L)' 'MSAVEDLKQRLGIIADLDATAAVLGWDQETYMPPGAIEARAEQLTTLARLSHEKFTDEEI' A
#
# COMPACT_ATOMS: atom_id res chain seq x y z
N MET A 1 -23.56 5.45 -9.59
CA MET A 1 -23.12 4.92 -8.28
C MET A 1 -23.44 5.95 -7.21
N SER A 2 -23.73 5.54 -5.97
CA SER A 2 -23.95 6.48 -4.86
C SER A 2 -22.62 7.04 -4.37
N ALA A 3 -22.63 8.19 -3.67
CA ALA A 3 -21.42 8.76 -3.06
C ALA A 3 -20.72 7.77 -2.11
N VAL A 4 -21.50 6.94 -1.39
CA VAL A 4 -20.97 5.89 -0.52
C VAL A 4 -20.25 4.80 -1.30
N GLU A 5 -20.75 4.43 -2.48
CA GLU A 5 -20.12 3.41 -3.31
C GLU A 5 -18.79 3.91 -3.89
N ASP A 6 -18.74 5.18 -4.32
CA ASP A 6 -17.51 5.82 -4.81
C ASP A 6 -16.45 5.89 -3.70
N LEU A 7 -16.84 6.31 -2.50
CA LEU A 7 -15.95 6.34 -1.33
C LEU A 7 -15.40 4.96 -0.99
N LYS A 8 -16.25 3.92 -1.01
CA LYS A 8 -15.80 2.54 -0.76
C LYS A 8 -14.78 2.08 -1.79
N GLN A 9 -14.98 2.43 -3.07
CA GLN A 9 -14.04 2.06 -4.12
C GLN A 9 -12.67 2.72 -3.88
N ARG A 10 -12.64 4.00 -3.51
CA ARG A 10 -11.39 4.73 -3.22
C ARG A 10 -10.67 4.18 -1.99
N LEU A 11 -11.40 3.96 -0.90
CA LEU A 11 -10.84 3.37 0.32
C LEU A 11 -10.38 1.92 0.10
N GLY A 12 -11.06 1.18 -0.78
CA GLY A 12 -10.66 -0.17 -1.17
C GLY A 12 -9.25 -0.20 -1.79
N ILE A 13 -8.94 0.76 -2.66
CA ILE A 13 -7.60 0.88 -3.26
C ILE A 13 -6.53 1.13 -2.19
N ILE A 14 -6.81 2.00 -1.21
CA ILE A 14 -5.89 2.29 -0.10
C ILE A 14 -5.67 1.03 0.75
N ALA A 15 -6.75 0.33 1.08
CA ALA A 15 -6.69 -0.93 1.82
C ALA A 15 -5.86 -2.00 1.10
N ASP A 16 -5.98 -2.11 -0.22
CA ASP A 16 -5.19 -3.05 -1.03
C ASP A 16 -3.69 -2.69 -1.04
N LEU A 17 -3.36 -1.40 -1.10
CA LEU A 17 -1.97 -0.93 -1.01
C LEU A 17 -1.34 -1.27 0.34
N ASP A 18 -2.07 -1.00 1.43
CA ASP A 18 -1.61 -1.30 2.78
C ASP A 18 -1.49 -2.81 3.03
N ALA A 19 -2.45 -3.60 2.54
CA ALA A 19 -2.40 -5.07 2.61
C ALA A 19 -1.20 -5.63 1.83
N THR A 20 -0.91 -5.06 0.65
CA THR A 20 0.27 -5.44 -0.14
C THR A 20 1.55 -5.12 0.64
N ALA A 21 1.66 -3.93 1.23
CA ALA A 21 2.81 -3.56 2.05
C ALA A 21 2.99 -4.51 3.25
N ALA A 22 1.89 -4.93 3.89
CA ALA A 22 1.93 -5.89 4.99
C ALA A 22 2.47 -7.27 4.56
N VAL A 23 2.05 -7.77 3.40
CA VAL A 23 2.58 -9.04 2.85
C VAL A 23 4.07 -8.93 2.54
N LEU A 24 4.52 -7.82 1.94
CA LEU A 24 5.95 -7.61 1.65
C LEU A 24 6.77 -7.44 2.93
N GLY A 25 6.20 -6.81 3.97
CA GLY A 25 6.81 -6.70 5.29
C GLY A 25 6.99 -8.06 5.96
N TRP A 26 5.99 -8.94 5.88
CA TRP A 26 6.14 -10.31 6.35
C TRP A 26 7.19 -11.08 5.56
N ASP A 27 7.18 -10.98 4.23
CA ASP A 27 8.16 -11.64 3.37
C ASP A 27 9.60 -11.20 3.67
N GLN A 28 9.80 -9.90 3.98
CA GLN A 28 11.09 -9.36 4.41
C GLN A 28 11.67 -10.10 5.63
N GLU A 29 10.81 -10.46 6.59
CA GLU A 29 11.23 -11.08 7.85
C GLU A 29 11.30 -12.61 7.78
N THR A 30 10.69 -13.25 6.77
CA THR A 30 10.63 -14.72 6.69
C THR A 30 11.38 -15.34 5.52
N TYR A 31 11.24 -14.79 4.31
CA TYR A 31 11.72 -15.44 3.08
C TYR A 31 12.68 -14.60 2.25
N MET A 32 12.75 -13.29 2.47
CA MET A 32 13.58 -12.40 1.66
C MET A 32 15.06 -12.80 1.73
N PRO A 33 15.73 -12.99 0.58
CA PRO A 33 17.13 -13.37 0.57
C PRO A 33 18.02 -12.21 1.06
N PRO A 34 19.19 -12.51 1.64
CA PRO A 34 20.20 -11.50 1.94
C PRO A 34 20.58 -10.70 0.69
N GLY A 35 20.71 -9.37 0.83
CA GLY A 35 21.08 -8.47 -0.27
C GLY A 35 19.90 -7.85 -1.03
N ALA A 36 18.66 -8.25 -0.77
CA ALA A 36 17.47 -7.67 -1.42
C ALA A 36 16.87 -6.45 -0.69
N ILE A 37 17.51 -5.97 0.38
CA ILE A 37 16.94 -4.94 1.28
C ILE A 37 16.66 -3.61 0.58
N GLU A 38 17.51 -3.19 -0.36
CA GLU A 38 17.34 -1.91 -1.07
C GLU A 38 16.09 -1.93 -1.95
N ALA A 39 15.94 -2.95 -2.79
CA ALA A 39 14.75 -3.13 -3.62
C ALA A 39 13.47 -3.28 -2.77
N ARG A 40 13.55 -3.97 -1.62
CA ARG A 40 12.43 -4.08 -0.68
C ARG A 40 12.05 -2.72 -0.10
N ALA A 41 13.03 -1.92 0.31
CA ALA A 41 12.79 -0.58 0.86
C ALA A 41 12.12 0.33 -0.18
N GLU A 42 12.53 0.27 -1.45
CA GLU A 42 11.90 1.03 -2.54
C GLU A 42 10.43 0.62 -2.75
N GLN A 43 10.14 -0.69 -2.74
CA GLN A 43 8.77 -1.19 -2.85
C GLN A 43 7.88 -0.68 -1.72
N LEU A 44 8.32 -0.84 -0.48
CA LEU A 44 7.55 -0.40 0.71
C LEU A 44 7.37 1.12 0.72
N THR A 45 8.41 1.88 0.35
CA THR A 45 8.34 3.35 0.27
C THR A 45 7.34 3.80 -0.81
N THR A 46 7.33 3.14 -1.96
CA THR A 46 6.39 3.44 -3.05
C THR A 46 4.95 3.18 -2.61
N LEU A 47 4.69 2.03 -1.99
CA LEU A 47 3.34 1.69 -1.50
C LEU A 47 2.88 2.67 -0.42
N ALA A 48 3.74 2.99 0.55
CA ALA A 48 3.42 3.93 1.61
C ALA A 48 3.11 5.34 1.08
N ARG A 49 3.92 5.84 0.12
CA ARG A 49 3.67 7.14 -0.52
C ARG A 49 2.33 7.16 -1.24
N LEU A 50 2.05 6.13 -2.05
CA LEU A 50 0.80 6.06 -2.82
C LEU A 50 -0.44 5.91 -1.92
N SER A 51 -0.34 5.12 -0.86
CA SER A 51 -1.41 4.98 0.14
C SER A 51 -1.69 6.32 0.80
N HIS A 52 -0.64 7.02 1.26
CA HIS A 52 -0.78 8.34 1.88
C HIS A 52 -1.37 9.39 0.92
N GLU A 53 -0.80 9.54 -0.28
CA GLU A 53 -1.28 10.51 -1.29
C GLU A 53 -2.76 10.30 -1.60
N LYS A 54 -3.20 9.05 -1.73
CA LYS A 54 -4.60 8.71 -2.01
C LYS A 54 -5.51 8.95 -0.81
N PHE A 55 -5.04 8.69 0.40
CA PHE A 55 -5.83 8.89 1.61
C PHE A 55 -6.07 10.37 1.93
N THR A 56 -5.13 11.24 1.55
CA THR A 56 -5.22 12.69 1.76
C THR A 56 -5.83 13.45 0.58
N ASP A 57 -6.33 12.74 -0.44
CA ASP A 57 -6.98 13.35 -1.59
C ASP A 57 -8.30 14.02 -1.18
N GLU A 58 -8.66 15.16 -1.80
CA GLU A 58 -9.85 15.93 -1.46
C GLU A 58 -11.17 15.17 -1.73
N GLU A 59 -11.12 14.12 -2.56
CA GLU A 59 -12.26 13.28 -2.92
C GLU A 59 -12.47 12.07 -1.99
N ILE A 60 -11.69 11.97 -0.90
CA ILE A 60 -11.89 11.02 0.22
C ILE A 60 -12.79 11.63 1.29
#